data_AF-A0A656AWV7-F1
#
_entry.id   AF-A0A656AWV7-F1
#
_cell.length_a   1.000
_cell.length_b   1.000
_cell.length_c   1.000
_cell.angle_alpha   90.00
_cell.angle_beta   90.00
_cell.angle_gamma   90.00
#
_symmetry.space_group_name_H-M   'P 1'
#
loop_
_entity.id
_entity.type
_entity.pdbx_description
1 polymer ?
#
loop_
_entity_poly.entity_id
_entity_poly.type
_entity_poly.pdbx_seq_one_letter_code
_entity_poly.pdbx_strand_id
1 'polypeptide(L)'
;MGVLWFSPSRIGVADEIAATVERINAAKAGIEEFIISTYPTRQERFEALRADCPGVMTLHLYRQIRCYTNGDIDSIRFTWQRKDSLKKPVKEELLQRIREELERSGPDYQLPLEQLIQKIASTPEPYLRERREVKVQPVANVMAAGVLKTVTAPMPLIVLQDKDVQLKLLRNFDASEQRKTRSDKAASEILGTFGGVTIESFPG
;
A
#
# COMPACT_ATOMS: atom_id res chain seq x y z
N MET A 1 -8.30 6.59 -13.92
CA MET A 1 -7.56 7.49 -13.01
C MET A 1 -7.52 8.88 -13.57
N GLY A 2 -7.48 9.91 -12.73
CA GLY A 2 -7.44 11.29 -13.19
C GLY A 2 -7.67 12.29 -12.08
N VAL A 3 -7.96 13.53 -12.47
CA VAL A 3 -8.31 14.62 -11.56
C VAL A 3 -9.67 15.17 -11.99
N LEU A 4 -10.55 15.36 -11.01
CA LEU A 4 -11.73 16.22 -11.13
C LEU A 4 -11.35 17.56 -10.50
N TRP A 5 -11.12 18.56 -11.35
CA TRP A 5 -10.71 19.88 -10.91
C TRP A 5 -11.86 20.86 -11.09
N PHE A 6 -12.25 21.50 -9.99
CA PHE A 6 -13.28 22.51 -9.96
C PHE A 6 -12.71 23.81 -9.40
N SER A 7 -13.13 24.92 -10.00
CA SER A 7 -12.83 26.28 -9.55
C SER A 7 -13.95 26.74 -8.62
N PRO A 8 -13.70 26.93 -7.31
CA PRO A 8 -14.72 27.33 -6.34
C PRO A 8 -15.49 28.58 -6.76
N SER A 9 -14.80 29.58 -7.30
CA SER A 9 -15.42 30.82 -7.79
C SER A 9 -16.40 30.63 -8.95
N ARG A 10 -16.30 29.51 -9.69
CA ARG A 10 -17.18 29.20 -10.83
C ARG A 10 -18.35 28.31 -10.47
N ILE A 11 -18.16 27.35 -9.56
CA ILE A 11 -19.17 26.32 -9.29
C ILE A 11 -20.10 26.66 -8.13
N GLY A 12 -19.70 27.54 -7.20
CA GLY A 12 -20.53 27.95 -6.05
C GLY A 12 -20.86 26.86 -5.03
N VAL A 13 -20.51 25.59 -5.30
CA VAL A 13 -20.83 24.42 -4.44
C VAL A 13 -19.57 23.71 -3.91
N ALA A 14 -18.42 24.38 -3.94
CA ALA A 14 -17.15 23.78 -3.50
C ALA A 14 -17.19 23.33 -2.03
N ASP A 15 -17.76 24.14 -1.14
CA ASP A 15 -17.87 23.82 0.29
C ASP A 15 -18.78 22.61 0.53
N GLU A 16 -19.87 22.48 -0.24
CA GLU A 16 -20.78 21.33 -0.18
C GLU A 16 -20.10 20.04 -0.63
N ILE A 17 -19.28 20.11 -1.70
CA ILE A 17 -18.46 18.99 -2.17
C ILE A 17 -17.45 18.58 -1.07
N ALA A 18 -16.73 19.55 -0.51
CA ALA A 18 -15.76 19.31 0.55
C ALA A 18 -16.40 18.63 1.77
N ALA A 19 -17.49 19.20 2.28
CA ALA A 19 -18.23 18.67 3.43
C ALA A 19 -18.82 17.28 3.14
N THR A 20 -19.30 17.04 1.92
CA THR A 20 -19.80 15.72 1.53
C THR A 20 -18.68 14.68 1.49
N VAL A 21 -17.52 15.02 0.92
CA VAL A 21 -16.36 14.12 0.91
C VAL A 21 -15.90 13.81 2.33
N GLU A 22 -15.80 14.82 3.19
CA GLU A 22 -15.39 14.63 4.59
C GLU A 22 -16.34 13.70 5.34
N ARG A 23 -17.66 13.92 5.21
CA ARG A 23 -18.67 13.08 5.84
C ARG A 23 -18.65 11.63 5.35
N ILE A 24 -18.44 11.41 4.04
CA ILE A 24 -18.26 10.04 3.48
C ILE A 24 -17.01 9.39 4.05
N ASN A 25 -15.90 10.12 4.09
CA ASN A 25 -14.62 9.64 4.59
C ASN A 25 -14.68 9.30 6.09
N ALA A 26 -15.34 10.15 6.88
CA ALA A 26 -15.60 9.91 8.30
C ALA A 26 -16.45 8.65 8.52
N ALA A 27 -17.53 8.47 7.73
CA ALA A 27 -18.34 7.25 7.82
C ALA A 27 -17.54 6.00 7.45
N LYS A 28 -16.72 6.05 6.40
CA LYS A 28 -15.82 4.95 6.01
C LYS A 28 -14.82 4.60 7.11
N ALA A 29 -14.21 5.62 7.73
CA ALA A 29 -13.28 5.45 8.83
C ALA A 29 -13.96 4.86 10.06
N GLY A 30 -15.16 5.31 10.39
CA GLY A 30 -15.95 4.77 11.50
C GLY A 30 -16.32 3.29 11.31
N ILE A 31 -16.65 2.87 10.08
CA ILE A 31 -16.87 1.45 9.77
C ILE A 31 -15.58 0.64 9.92
N GLU A 32 -14.44 1.15 9.42
CA GLU A 32 -13.15 0.48 9.56
C GLU A 32 -12.75 0.32 11.03
N GLU A 33 -12.87 1.39 11.82
CA GLU A 33 -12.58 1.40 13.24
C GLU A 33 -13.48 0.44 14.03
N PHE A 34 -14.80 0.47 13.78
CA PHE A 34 -15.74 -0.46 14.42
C PHE A 34 -15.39 -1.92 14.13
N ILE A 35 -15.10 -2.27 12.86
CA ILE A 35 -14.76 -3.64 12.49
C ILE A 35 -13.42 -4.07 13.11
N ILE A 36 -12.41 -3.22 13.10
CA ILE A 36 -11.08 -3.54 13.65
C ILE A 36 -11.12 -3.70 15.18
N SER A 37 -11.89 -2.85 15.87
CA SER A 37 -12.00 -2.87 17.33
C SER A 37 -12.91 -3.99 17.86
N THR A 38 -13.95 -4.35 17.12
CA THR A 38 -14.91 -5.38 17.54
C THR A 38 -14.42 -6.80 17.25
N TYR A 39 -13.69 -7.00 16.14
CA TYR A 39 -13.28 -8.34 15.69
C TYR A 39 -11.75 -8.49 15.71
N PRO A 40 -11.19 -9.37 16.56
CA PRO A 40 -9.74 -9.46 16.76
C PRO A 40 -9.02 -10.07 15.56
N THR A 41 -9.61 -11.06 14.91
CA THR A 41 -8.96 -11.75 13.78
C THR A 41 -9.41 -11.21 12.42
N ARG A 42 -8.54 -11.38 11.43
CA ARG A 42 -8.85 -11.03 10.03
C ARG A 42 -10.05 -11.81 9.49
N GLN A 43 -10.21 -13.07 9.91
CA GLN A 43 -11.29 -13.93 9.46
C GLN A 43 -12.63 -13.44 9.98
N GLU A 44 -12.72 -13.14 11.29
CA GLU A 44 -13.94 -12.61 11.90
C GLU A 44 -14.35 -11.26 11.29
N ARG A 45 -13.38 -10.36 11.06
CA ARG A 45 -13.63 -9.07 10.38
C ARG A 45 -14.26 -9.25 9.00
N PHE A 46 -13.78 -10.25 8.27
CA PHE A 46 -14.26 -10.56 6.93
C PHE A 46 -15.66 -11.18 6.93
N GLU A 47 -15.92 -12.10 7.87
CA GLU A 47 -17.22 -12.73 8.05
C GLU A 47 -18.29 -11.72 8.48
N ALA A 48 -17.97 -10.87 9.47
CA ALA A 48 -18.87 -9.82 9.93
C ALA A 48 -19.30 -8.88 8.81
N LEU A 49 -18.33 -8.37 8.02
CA LEU A 49 -18.63 -7.50 6.88
C LEU A 49 -19.50 -8.18 5.82
N ARG A 50 -19.29 -9.47 5.57
CA ARG A 50 -20.08 -10.23 4.58
C ARG A 50 -21.47 -10.57 5.05
N ALA A 51 -21.66 -10.78 6.34
CA ALA A 51 -22.98 -11.05 6.93
C ALA A 51 -23.90 -9.84 6.71
N ASP A 52 -23.39 -8.63 6.98
CA ASP A 52 -24.19 -7.40 6.87
C ASP A 52 -24.19 -6.79 5.46
N CYS A 53 -23.11 -6.98 4.69
CA CYS A 53 -22.98 -6.46 3.34
C CYS A 53 -22.44 -7.55 2.38
N PRO A 54 -23.31 -8.49 1.94
CA PRO A 54 -22.91 -9.52 1.00
C PRO A 54 -22.32 -8.94 -0.29
N GLY A 55 -21.17 -9.48 -0.70
CA GLY A 55 -20.45 -9.00 -1.90
C GLY A 55 -19.59 -7.76 -1.70
N VAL A 56 -19.49 -7.22 -0.47
CA VAL A 56 -18.65 -6.05 -0.20
C VAL A 56 -17.19 -6.28 -0.58
N MET A 57 -16.63 -5.30 -1.28
CA MET A 57 -15.19 -5.22 -1.53
C MET A 57 -14.56 -4.35 -0.45
N THR A 58 -14.13 -4.95 0.66
CA THR A 58 -13.62 -4.25 1.87
C THR A 58 -12.57 -3.18 1.56
N LEU A 59 -11.62 -3.46 0.64
CA LEU A 59 -10.62 -2.48 0.23
C LEU A 59 -11.20 -1.24 -0.47
N HIS A 60 -12.33 -1.37 -1.16
CA HIS A 60 -13.03 -0.25 -1.78
C HIS A 60 -13.91 0.50 -0.78
N LEU A 61 -14.47 -0.23 0.19
CA LEU A 61 -15.20 0.37 1.31
C LEU A 61 -14.29 1.31 2.11
N TYR A 62 -13.09 0.86 2.51
CA TYR A 62 -12.17 1.65 3.35
C TYR A 62 -11.37 2.71 2.59
N ARG A 63 -11.33 2.63 1.26
CA ARG A 63 -10.59 3.60 0.45
C ARG A 63 -11.23 4.99 0.55
N GLN A 64 -10.49 5.90 1.15
CA GLN A 64 -10.84 7.31 1.32
C GLN A 64 -10.85 8.04 -0.04
N ILE A 65 -11.80 8.97 -0.19
CA ILE A 65 -11.86 9.90 -1.32
C ILE A 65 -10.86 11.03 -1.04
N ARG A 66 -9.91 11.25 -1.95
CA ARG A 66 -8.95 12.36 -1.78
C ARG A 66 -9.50 13.62 -2.42
N CYS A 67 -9.75 14.63 -1.59
CA CYS A 67 -10.14 15.97 -2.00
C CYS A 67 -9.11 16.96 -1.46
N TYR A 68 -8.58 17.82 -2.33
CA TYR A 68 -7.65 18.90 -1.98
C TYR A 68 -8.40 20.22 -2.01
N THR A 69 -8.47 20.90 -0.87
CA THR A 69 -9.27 22.12 -0.66
C THR A 69 -8.43 23.35 -0.28
N ASN A 70 -7.15 23.17 0.02
CA ASN A 70 -6.26 24.24 0.50
C ASN A 70 -5.90 25.30 -0.56
N GLY A 71 -6.20 25.06 -1.83
CA GLY A 71 -5.87 25.98 -2.92
C GLY A 71 -4.38 26.09 -3.25
N ASP A 72 -3.55 25.16 -2.75
CA ASP A 72 -2.09 25.22 -2.79
C ASP A 72 -1.46 24.20 -3.76
N ILE A 73 -2.25 23.53 -4.60
CA ILE A 73 -1.74 22.51 -5.52
C ILE A 73 -1.11 23.18 -6.73
N ASP A 74 0.19 22.94 -6.93
CA ASP A 74 0.94 23.44 -8.08
C ASP A 74 0.90 22.46 -9.26
N SER A 75 1.07 21.16 -8.98
CA SER A 75 1.04 20.14 -10.03
C SER A 75 0.64 18.76 -9.52
N ILE A 76 0.03 17.98 -10.41
CA ILE A 76 -0.27 16.55 -10.20
C ILE A 76 0.27 15.76 -11.38
N ARG A 77 1.19 14.83 -11.10
CA ARG A 77 1.82 13.99 -12.12
C ARG A 77 1.58 12.52 -11.84
N PHE A 78 0.85 11.85 -12.72
CA PHE A 78 0.57 10.43 -12.59
C PHE A 78 1.72 9.58 -13.18
N THR A 79 2.13 8.56 -12.44
CA THR A 79 3.20 7.65 -12.84
C THR A 79 2.89 6.22 -12.40
N TRP A 80 3.48 5.23 -13.05
CA TRP A 80 3.50 3.85 -12.54
C TRP A 80 4.54 3.71 -11.43
N GLN A 81 4.16 3.07 -10.33
CA GLN A 81 5.06 2.76 -9.23
C GLN A 81 5.30 1.25 -9.16
N ARG A 82 6.58 0.88 -9.24
CA ARG A 82 7.09 -0.42 -8.79
C ARG A 82 7.76 -0.20 -7.44
N LYS A 83 7.31 -0.91 -6.42
CA LYS A 83 7.86 -0.84 -5.07
C LYS A 83 7.78 -2.21 -4.42
N ASP A 84 8.75 -2.50 -3.55
CA ASP A 84 8.68 -3.63 -2.66
C ASP A 84 8.01 -3.23 -1.33
N SER A 85 7.13 -4.09 -0.83
CA SER A 85 6.69 -4.08 0.56
C SER A 85 7.77 -4.69 1.41
N LEU A 86 8.25 -3.94 2.41
CA LEU A 86 9.28 -4.36 3.34
C LEU A 86 8.67 -4.43 4.73
N LYS A 87 8.88 -5.54 5.43
CA LYS A 87 8.41 -5.74 6.81
C LYS A 87 9.55 -6.35 7.63
N LYS A 88 9.74 -5.86 8.86
CA LYS A 88 10.57 -6.56 9.84
C LYS A 88 9.71 -7.65 10.49
N PRO A 89 10.07 -8.94 10.35
CA PRO A 89 9.33 -10.01 11.01
C PRO A 89 9.69 -10.09 12.49
N VAL A 90 8.78 -10.61 13.30
CA VAL A 90 9.13 -11.21 14.60
C VAL A 90 9.78 -12.56 14.29
N LYS A 91 11.04 -12.77 14.71
CA LYS A 91 11.84 -13.91 14.25
C LYS A 91 11.20 -15.23 14.65
N GLU A 92 10.71 -15.35 15.88
CA GLU A 92 10.14 -16.61 16.36
C GLU A 92 8.81 -16.94 15.66
N GLU A 93 7.94 -15.95 15.44
CA GLU A 93 6.70 -16.16 14.67
C GLU A 93 6.98 -16.57 13.21
N LEU A 94 8.06 -16.05 12.61
CA LEU A 94 8.49 -16.47 11.28
C LEU A 94 8.99 -17.91 11.28
N LEU A 95 9.85 -18.28 12.23
CA LEU A 95 10.37 -19.64 12.36
C LEU A 95 9.23 -20.64 12.62
N GLN A 96 8.28 -20.29 13.49
CA GLN A 96 7.13 -21.12 13.81
C GLN A 96 6.29 -21.43 12.56
N ARG A 97 5.96 -20.40 11.77
CA ARG A 97 5.23 -20.58 10.49
C ARG A 97 5.96 -21.51 9.52
N ILE A 98 7.29 -21.43 9.44
CA ILE A 98 8.09 -22.27 8.54
C ILE A 98 8.15 -23.72 9.04
N ARG A 99 8.26 -23.94 10.36
CA ARG A 99 8.22 -25.28 10.97
C ARG A 99 6.87 -25.97 10.77
N GLU A 100 5.77 -25.24 10.93
CA GLU A 100 4.42 -25.77 10.68
C GLU A 100 4.22 -26.18 9.21
N GLU A 101 4.81 -25.44 8.26
CA GLU A 101 4.80 -25.82 6.84
C GLU A 101 5.71 -27.02 6.57
N LEU A 102 6.87 -27.11 7.23
CA LEU A 102 7.81 -28.24 7.11
C LEU A 102 7.15 -29.56 7.54
N GLU A 103 6.40 -29.56 8.64
CA GLU A 103 5.67 -30.75 9.12
C GLU A 103 4.62 -31.27 8.12
N ARG A 104 4.07 -30.36 7.30
CA ARG A 104 3.03 -30.67 6.31
C ARG A 104 3.61 -30.93 4.91
N SER A 105 4.90 -30.68 4.73
CA SER A 105 5.57 -30.70 3.42
C SER A 105 6.01 -32.11 3.01
N GLY A 106 5.90 -32.39 1.71
CA GLY A 106 6.52 -33.58 1.10
C GLY A 106 8.04 -33.47 1.00
N PRO A 107 8.74 -34.57 0.66
CA PRO A 107 10.21 -34.65 0.67
C PRO A 107 10.90 -33.58 -0.19
N ASP A 108 10.29 -33.17 -1.30
CA ASP A 108 10.84 -32.16 -2.21
C ASP A 108 11.00 -30.78 -1.58
N TYR A 109 10.22 -30.48 -0.52
CA TYR A 109 10.22 -29.18 0.15
C TYR A 109 10.92 -29.19 1.52
N GLN A 110 11.25 -30.37 2.05
CA GLN A 110 11.86 -30.48 3.38
C GLN A 110 13.24 -29.81 3.44
N LEU A 111 14.16 -30.20 2.55
CA LEU A 111 15.53 -29.67 2.56
C LEU A 111 15.58 -28.14 2.36
N PRO A 112 14.85 -27.52 1.41
CA PRO A 112 14.80 -26.06 1.30
C PRO A 112 14.29 -25.35 2.56
N LEU A 113 13.27 -25.90 3.23
CA LEU A 113 12.69 -25.32 4.44
C LEU A 113 13.64 -25.45 5.65
N GLU A 114 14.31 -26.59 5.81
CA GLU A 114 15.34 -26.79 6.84
C GLU A 114 16.51 -25.82 6.69
N GLN A 115 17.03 -25.66 5.46
CA GLN A 115 18.10 -24.70 5.16
C GLN A 115 17.66 -23.26 5.45
N LEU A 116 16.41 -22.93 5.13
CA LEU A 116 15.85 -21.61 5.42
C LEU A 116 15.75 -21.36 6.93
N ILE A 117 15.28 -22.35 7.71
CA ILE A 117 15.24 -22.28 9.17
C ILE A 117 16.63 -22.01 9.74
N GLN A 118 17.66 -22.75 9.28
CA GLN A 118 19.04 -22.56 9.76
C GLN A 118 19.56 -21.15 9.47
N LYS A 119 19.38 -20.64 8.25
CA LYS A 119 19.79 -19.28 7.88
C LYS A 119 19.10 -18.21 8.71
N ILE A 120 17.79 -18.31 8.90
CA ILE A 120 17.03 -17.37 9.73
C ILE A 120 17.46 -17.46 11.19
N ALA A 121 17.65 -18.67 11.73
CA ALA A 121 18.11 -18.88 13.09
C ALA A 121 19.48 -18.25 13.35
N SER A 122 20.40 -18.33 12.38
CA SER A 122 21.73 -17.70 12.45
C SER A 122 21.73 -16.18 12.25
N THR A 123 20.65 -15.59 11.74
CA THR A 123 20.56 -14.15 11.48
C THR A 123 19.92 -13.41 12.67
N PRO A 124 20.55 -12.36 13.23
CA PRO A 124 19.94 -11.53 14.26
C PRO A 124 18.64 -10.87 13.78
N GLU A 125 17.60 -10.84 14.63
CA GLU A 125 16.28 -10.29 14.28
C GLU A 125 16.31 -8.85 13.73
N PRO A 126 17.13 -7.92 14.26
CA PRO A 126 17.18 -6.55 13.74
C PRO A 126 17.59 -6.46 12.27
N TYR A 127 18.26 -7.49 11.73
CA TYR A 127 18.75 -7.58 10.36
C TYR A 127 17.83 -8.39 9.44
N LEU A 128 16.77 -9.01 9.97
CA LEU A 128 15.80 -9.75 9.15
C LEU A 128 14.78 -8.83 8.48
N ARG A 129 14.46 -9.12 7.22
CA ARG A 129 13.43 -8.42 6.45
C ARG A 129 12.65 -9.38 5.55
N GLU A 130 11.32 -9.32 5.64
CA GLU A 130 10.41 -9.88 4.64
C GLU A 130 10.23 -8.84 3.52
N ARG A 131 10.52 -9.25 2.28
CA ARG A 131 10.38 -8.44 1.08
C ARG A 131 9.38 -9.09 0.13
N ARG A 132 8.39 -8.31 -0.30
CA ARG A 132 7.39 -8.74 -1.28
C ARG A 132 7.26 -7.72 -2.39
N GLU A 133 7.33 -8.16 -3.64
CA GLU A 133 7.02 -7.29 -4.76
C GLU A 133 5.55 -6.87 -4.72
N VAL A 134 5.29 -5.56 -4.76
CA VAL A 134 3.93 -5.04 -4.90
C VAL A 134 3.61 -4.93 -6.37
N LYS A 135 2.44 -5.44 -6.76
CA LYS A 135 1.92 -5.28 -8.12
C LYS A 135 2.03 -3.83 -8.55
N VAL A 136 2.51 -3.61 -9.77
CA VAL A 136 2.64 -2.27 -10.33
C VAL A 136 1.32 -1.56 -10.23
N GLN A 137 1.34 -0.39 -9.60
CA GLN A 137 0.15 0.39 -9.39
C GLN A 137 0.39 1.85 -9.74
N PRO A 138 -0.66 2.54 -10.18
CA PRO A 138 -0.54 3.93 -10.53
C PRO A 138 -0.61 4.83 -9.29
N VAL A 139 0.23 5.86 -9.29
CA VAL A 139 0.35 6.84 -8.20
C VAL A 139 0.25 8.26 -8.75
N ALA A 140 -0.10 9.20 -7.89
CA ALA A 140 -0.04 10.63 -8.16
C ALA A 140 1.07 11.26 -7.33
N ASN A 141 1.96 12.00 -7.99
CA ASN A 141 2.92 12.88 -7.34
C ASN A 141 2.30 14.28 -7.31
N VAL A 142 1.93 14.72 -6.11
CA VAL A 142 1.24 15.98 -5.86
C VAL A 142 2.27 16.96 -5.29
N MET A 143 2.50 18.07 -6.00
CA MET A 143 3.26 19.21 -5.50
C MET A 143 2.29 20.22 -4.92
N ALA A 144 2.40 20.48 -3.62
CA ALA A 144 1.54 21.41 -2.89
C ALA A 144 2.39 22.26 -1.95
N ALA A 145 2.28 23.58 -2.01
CA ALA A 145 3.05 24.50 -1.16
C ALA A 145 4.56 24.18 -1.09
N GLY A 146 5.18 23.83 -2.23
CA GLY A 146 6.60 23.46 -2.30
C GLY A 146 6.96 22.05 -1.77
N VAL A 147 5.98 21.26 -1.35
CA VAL A 147 6.16 19.90 -0.83
C VAL A 147 5.67 18.88 -1.86
N LEU A 148 6.55 17.94 -2.23
CA LEU A 148 6.21 16.81 -3.09
C LEU A 148 5.74 15.61 -2.26
N LYS A 149 4.49 15.18 -2.47
CA LYS A 149 3.92 13.97 -1.85
C LYS A 149 3.45 12.98 -2.90
N THR A 150 3.88 11.72 -2.78
CA THR A 150 3.37 10.63 -3.62
C THR A 150 2.24 9.92 -2.89
N VAL A 151 1.09 9.80 -3.55
CA VAL A 151 -0.09 9.08 -3.05
C VAL A 151 -0.52 7.99 -4.03
N THR A 152 -1.07 6.88 -3.51
CA THR A 152 -1.77 5.92 -4.36
C THR A 152 -2.96 6.60 -5.00
N ALA A 153 -3.21 6.38 -6.28
CA ALA A 153 -4.29 7.08 -6.98
C ALA A 153 -5.31 6.14 -7.64
N PRO A 154 -5.77 5.05 -6.98
CA PRO A 154 -6.68 4.07 -7.59
C PRO A 154 -8.06 4.64 -7.99
N MET A 155 -8.41 5.84 -7.52
CA MET A 155 -9.62 6.58 -7.88
C MET A 155 -9.22 8.01 -8.30
N PRO A 156 -10.07 8.74 -9.04
CA PRO A 156 -9.81 10.15 -9.34
C PRO A 156 -9.57 10.98 -8.07
N LEU A 157 -8.65 11.93 -8.15
CA LEU A 157 -8.45 12.96 -7.12
C LEU A 157 -9.42 14.10 -7.37
N ILE A 158 -9.97 14.70 -6.31
CA ILE A 158 -10.76 15.92 -6.41
C ILE A 158 -9.86 17.09 -6.00
N VAL A 159 -9.88 18.16 -6.79
CA VAL A 159 -9.17 19.41 -6.48
C VAL A 159 -10.16 20.56 -6.56
N LEU A 160 -10.31 21.28 -5.46
CA LEU A 160 -11.16 22.47 -5.34
C LEU A 160 -10.24 23.68 -5.18
N GLN A 161 -9.90 24.33 -6.29
CA GLN A 161 -9.09 25.55 -6.28
C GLN A 161 -9.27 26.37 -7.55
N ASP A 162 -9.15 27.69 -7.45
CA ASP A 162 -9.20 28.60 -8.60
C ASP A 162 -7.87 28.68 -9.35
N LYS A 163 -6.76 28.51 -8.65
CA LYS A 163 -5.41 28.52 -9.23
C LYS A 163 -5.25 27.37 -10.23
N ASP A 164 -4.60 27.65 -11.36
CA ASP A 164 -4.28 26.62 -12.34
C ASP A 164 -3.42 25.48 -11.77
N VAL A 165 -3.77 24.25 -12.11
CA VAL A 165 -3.00 23.04 -11.74
C VAL A 165 -2.28 22.49 -12.96
N GLN A 166 -0.97 22.30 -12.87
CA GLN A 166 -0.25 21.57 -13.92
C GLN A 166 -0.54 20.06 -13.83
N LEU A 167 -1.22 19.52 -14.83
CA LEU A 167 -1.56 18.10 -14.90
C LEU A 167 -0.68 17.34 -15.88
N LYS A 168 -0.09 16.22 -15.42
CA LYS A 168 0.58 15.25 -16.31
C LYS A 168 -0.12 13.90 -16.20
N LEU A 169 -0.76 13.50 -17.29
CA LEU A 169 -1.50 12.24 -17.37
C LEU A 169 -0.57 11.02 -17.31
N LEU A 170 -1.16 9.90 -16.89
CA LEU A 170 -0.48 8.62 -16.82
C LEU A 170 -0.23 8.10 -18.24
N ARG A 171 1.01 7.74 -18.55
CA ARG A 171 1.37 7.08 -19.81
C ARG A 171 1.06 5.59 -19.73
N ASN A 172 1.04 4.91 -20.88
CA ASN A 172 0.98 3.45 -20.93
C ASN A 172 2.12 2.85 -20.11
N PHE A 173 1.84 1.73 -19.45
CA PHE A 173 2.85 1.00 -18.70
C PHE A 173 3.78 0.28 -19.68
N ASP A 174 5.08 0.51 -19.54
CA ASP A 174 6.11 -0.27 -20.22
C ASP A 174 6.85 -1.13 -19.18
N ALA A 175 6.79 -2.45 -19.34
CA ALA A 175 7.44 -3.40 -18.45
C ALA A 175 8.99 -3.33 -18.57
N SER A 176 9.49 -2.98 -19.75
CA SER A 176 10.93 -2.88 -20.04
C SER A 176 11.58 -1.68 -19.37
N GLU A 177 10.83 -0.60 -19.13
CA GLU A 177 11.30 0.55 -18.37
C GLU A 177 11.54 0.16 -16.90
N GLN A 178 12.80 -0.01 -16.53
CA GLN A 178 13.20 -0.23 -15.15
C GLN A 178 13.61 1.08 -14.49
N ARG A 179 13.06 1.33 -13.29
CA ARG A 179 13.51 2.44 -12.46
C ARG A 179 14.95 2.15 -12.03
N LYS A 180 15.87 3.06 -12.30
CA LYS A 180 17.26 2.97 -11.82
C LYS A 180 17.26 2.76 -10.31
N THR A 181 17.96 1.72 -9.87
CA THR A 181 18.23 1.48 -8.44
C THR A 181 18.94 2.70 -7.88
N ARG A 182 18.48 3.19 -6.72
CA ARG A 182 19.17 4.31 -6.08
C ARG A 182 20.58 3.87 -5.69
N SER A 183 21.55 4.78 -5.81
CA SER A 183 22.96 4.51 -5.52
C SER A 183 23.22 4.18 -4.04
N ASP A 184 22.34 4.58 -3.13
CA ASP A 184 22.43 4.37 -1.69
C ASP A 184 21.77 3.08 -1.19
N LYS A 185 21.36 2.17 -2.08
CA LYS A 185 20.72 0.91 -1.68
C LYS A 185 21.77 -0.03 -1.06
N ALA A 186 21.72 -0.20 0.26
CA ALA A 186 22.47 -1.23 0.97
C ALA A 186 22.14 -2.61 0.39
N ALA A 187 23.18 -3.39 0.07
CA ALA A 187 23.03 -4.73 -0.47
C ALA A 187 22.46 -5.65 0.61
N SER A 188 21.34 -6.31 0.34
CA SER A 188 20.79 -7.37 1.19
C SER A 188 21.21 -8.74 0.67
N GLU A 189 21.43 -9.69 1.57
CA GLU A 189 21.63 -11.10 1.27
C GLU A 189 20.28 -11.82 1.29
N ILE A 190 19.97 -12.57 0.24
CA ILE A 190 18.74 -13.37 0.19
C ILE A 190 18.98 -14.68 0.95
N LEU A 191 18.24 -14.89 2.04
CA LEU A 191 18.28 -16.11 2.82
C LEU A 191 17.44 -17.21 2.16
N GLY A 192 16.28 -16.85 1.59
CA GLY A 192 15.41 -17.73 0.81
C GLY A 192 14.02 -17.13 0.57
N THR A 193 13.03 -17.96 0.27
CA THR A 193 11.64 -17.55 0.03
C THR A 193 10.67 -18.43 0.81
N PHE A 194 9.59 -17.83 1.33
CA PHE A 194 8.53 -18.54 2.05
C PHE A 194 7.19 -17.83 1.83
N GLY A 195 6.11 -18.56 1.53
CA GLY A 195 4.77 -17.96 1.40
C GLY A 195 4.67 -16.82 0.37
N GLY A 196 5.47 -16.84 -0.70
CA GLY A 196 5.52 -15.77 -1.71
C GLY A 196 6.22 -14.49 -1.26
N VAL A 197 6.98 -14.52 -0.16
CA VAL A 197 7.88 -13.44 0.26
C VAL A 197 9.34 -13.89 0.21
N THR A 198 10.22 -12.96 -0.13
CA THR A 198 11.67 -13.13 -0.01
C THR A 198 12.10 -12.78 1.40
N ILE A 199 12.87 -13.64 2.04
CA ILE A 199 13.47 -13.40 3.36
C ILE A 199 14.92 -13.02 3.12
N GLU A 200 15.31 -11.85 3.60
CA GLU A 200 16.65 -11.31 3.40
C GLU A 200 17.26 -10.79 4.70
N SER A 201 18.59 -10.87 4.77
CA SER A 201 19.40 -10.20 5.78
C SER A 201 19.88 -8.88 5.20
N PHE A 202 19.84 -7.80 5.97
CA PHE A 202 20.40 -6.51 5.55
C PHE A 202 21.51 -6.05 6.50
N PRO A 203 22.48 -5.26 6.03
CA PRO A 203 23.61 -4.84 6.85
C PRO A 203 23.13 -4.01 8.04
N GLY A 204 23.77 -4.23 9.19
CA GLY A 204 23.64 -3.36 10.37
C GLY A 204 24.28 -2.00 10.19
#